data_AF-A0A3L8PRG4-F1
#
_entry.id   AF-A0A3L8PRG4-F1
#
_cell.length_a   1.000
_cell.length_b   1.000
_cell.length_c   1.000
_cell.angle_alpha   90.00
_cell.angle_beta   90.00
_cell.angle_gamma   90.00
#
_symmetry.space_group_name_H-M   'P 1'
#
loop_
_entity.id
_entity.type
_entity.pdbx_description
1 polymer ?
#
loop_
_entity_poly.entity_id
_entity_poly.type
_entity_poly.pdbx_seq_one_letter_code
_entity_poly.pdbx_strand_id
1 'polypeptide(L)'
;MALSSAVTSTHRSFTDNKIPNIAAISDSKRKALLKLSDKKNQLVRRFNVMQKESNLASRIYKVSSFLHEHPKVLNRGETVDAYWNLACDSIDIRDSEWSAKNYCMASSYNQLARKFFSKALQVHKYCLITETDDDKMKSEEFQQKVQQNLDSVDADEDKIIKMQNVSM
;
A
#
# COMPACT_ATOMS: atom_id res chain seq x y z
N MET A 1 64.12 -24.47 10.07
CA MET A 1 63.63 -23.15 10.51
C MET A 1 62.17 -23.02 10.10
N ALA A 2 61.32 -22.55 11.03
CA ALA A 2 59.97 -21.95 10.94
C ALA A 2 59.02 -22.39 9.80
N LEU A 3 57.86 -23.03 10.07
CA LEU A 3 56.58 -22.42 10.53
C LEU A 3 56.16 -21.24 9.64
N SER A 4 55.14 -21.36 8.79
CA SER A 4 53.71 -21.07 9.09
C SER A 4 53.09 -20.64 7.74
N SER A 5 51.81 -20.77 7.38
CA SER A 5 50.58 -21.14 8.07
C SER A 5 49.52 -21.48 7.02
N ALA A 6 48.63 -22.39 7.40
CA ALA A 6 47.46 -22.89 6.68
C ALA A 6 46.45 -21.81 6.24
N VAL A 7 45.72 -22.07 5.15
CA VAL A 7 44.25 -22.13 5.19
C VAL A 7 43.77 -23.27 4.27
N THR A 8 43.19 -24.28 4.89
CA THR A 8 42.53 -25.44 4.27
C THR A 8 41.29 -25.03 3.48
N SER A 9 41.31 -25.29 2.17
CA SER A 9 40.14 -25.28 1.30
C SER A 9 39.27 -26.50 1.59
N THR A 10 38.19 -26.32 2.33
CA THR A 10 37.13 -27.32 2.48
C THR A 10 36.13 -27.16 1.34
N HIS A 11 36.37 -27.92 0.26
CA HIS A 11 35.32 -28.33 -0.66
C HIS A 11 34.18 -28.99 0.14
N ARG A 12 33.05 -28.30 0.30
CA ARG A 12 31.78 -28.96 0.63
C ARG A 12 30.84 -28.88 -0.57
N SER A 13 30.76 -30.02 -1.26
CA SER A 13 29.67 -30.41 -2.13
C SER A 13 28.32 -30.10 -1.47
N PHE A 14 27.57 -29.16 -2.04
CA PHE A 14 26.15 -28.98 -1.75
C PHE A 14 25.35 -29.99 -2.57
N THR A 15 25.34 -31.24 -2.11
CA THR A 15 24.35 -32.25 -2.53
C THR A 15 23.31 -32.40 -1.43
N ASP A 16 22.05 -32.40 -1.85
CA ASP A 16 20.87 -32.90 -1.12
C ASP A 16 20.41 -32.15 0.13
N ASN A 17 20.01 -30.88 -0.03
CA ASN A 17 18.89 -30.38 0.78
C ASN A 17 17.59 -30.95 0.21
N LYS A 18 17.27 -32.19 0.61
CA LYS A 18 15.91 -32.74 0.50
C LYS A 18 14.94 -31.72 1.10
N ILE A 19 14.12 -31.11 0.24
CA ILE A 19 12.88 -30.46 0.67
C ILE A 19 12.14 -31.51 1.51
N PRO A 20 11.85 -31.27 2.80
CA PRO A 20 11.15 -32.26 3.59
C PRO A 20 9.82 -32.59 2.88
N ASN A 21 9.66 -33.87 2.57
CA ASN A 21 8.53 -34.41 1.84
C ASN A 21 7.23 -34.05 2.58
N ILE A 22 6.46 -33.10 2.03
CA ILE A 22 5.22 -32.53 2.59
C ILE A 22 4.10 -33.59 2.70
N ALA A 23 4.34 -34.79 2.18
CA ALA A 23 3.42 -35.93 2.24
C ALA A 23 3.28 -36.60 3.63
N ALA A 24 4.18 -36.31 4.59
CA ALA A 24 4.19 -36.99 5.90
C ALA A 24 3.70 -36.12 7.09
N ILE A 25 2.95 -35.04 6.83
CA ILE A 25 2.31 -34.28 7.90
C ILE A 25 0.98 -34.98 8.22
N SER A 26 0.86 -35.60 9.40
CA SER A 26 -0.36 -36.26 9.86
C SER A 26 -1.57 -35.32 9.74
N ASP A 27 -2.75 -35.84 9.39
CA ASP A 27 -3.98 -35.04 9.25
C ASP A 27 -4.33 -34.26 10.53
N SER A 28 -3.90 -34.75 11.70
CA SER A 28 -4.00 -34.05 12.98
C SER A 28 -3.07 -32.84 13.07
N LYS A 29 -1.83 -32.93 12.57
CA LYS A 29 -0.89 -31.81 12.50
C LYS A 29 -1.24 -30.82 11.39
N ARG A 30 -1.75 -31.28 10.25
CA ARG A 30 -2.35 -30.41 9.21
C ARG A 30 -3.55 -29.66 9.77
N LYS A 31 -4.49 -30.34 10.43
CA LYS A 31 -5.65 -29.70 11.09
C LYS A 31 -5.24 -28.77 12.23
N ALA A 32 -4.18 -29.06 12.97
CA ALA A 32 -3.67 -28.19 14.04
C ALA A 32 -2.93 -26.94 13.49
N LEU A 33 -2.15 -27.09 12.41
CA LEU A 33 -1.50 -25.96 11.71
C LEU A 33 -2.51 -25.09 10.96
N LEU A 34 -3.58 -25.69 10.41
CA LEU A 34 -4.73 -24.97 9.83
C LEU A 34 -5.66 -24.35 10.89
N LYS A 35 -5.57 -24.76 12.17
CA LYS A 35 -6.40 -24.25 13.28
C LYS A 35 -5.81 -23.08 14.06
N LEU A 36 -4.59 -22.60 13.79
CA LEU A 36 -3.90 -21.61 14.65
C LEU A 36 -3.55 -20.28 13.98
N SER A 37 -4.19 -19.96 12.84
CA SER A 37 -4.22 -18.58 12.35
C SER A 37 -5.63 -18.05 12.50
N ASP A 38 -5.85 -17.16 13.45
CA ASP A 38 -7.11 -16.43 13.58
C ASP A 38 -7.55 -15.87 12.23
N LYS A 39 -8.86 -15.87 11.96
CA LYS A 39 -9.45 -15.35 10.72
C LYS A 39 -8.90 -13.96 10.36
N LYS A 40 -8.70 -13.11 11.38
CA LYS A 40 -8.06 -11.79 11.23
C LYS A 40 -6.63 -11.89 10.68
N ASN A 41 -5.80 -12.77 11.25
CA ASN A 41 -4.41 -12.96 10.81
C ASN A 41 -4.32 -13.48 9.37
N GLN A 42 -5.26 -14.33 8.94
CA GLN A 42 -5.33 -14.79 7.54
C GLN A 42 -5.64 -13.62 6.60
N LEU A 43 -6.57 -12.75 6.98
CA LEU A 43 -6.94 -11.58 6.19
C LEU A 43 -5.81 -10.55 6.13
N VAL A 44 -5.12 -10.28 7.24
CA VAL A 44 -3.94 -9.39 7.26
C VAL A 44 -2.83 -9.94 6.36
N ARG A 45 -2.58 -11.26 6.38
CA ARG A 45 -1.63 -11.89 5.44
C ARG A 45 -2.06 -11.70 3.98
N ARG A 46 -3.35 -11.90 3.68
CA ARG A 46 -3.91 -11.69 2.33
C ARG A 46 -3.74 -10.24 1.87
N PHE A 47 -4.00 -9.27 2.75
CA PHE A 47 -3.76 -7.85 2.49
C PHE A 47 -2.29 -7.57 2.16
N ASN A 48 -1.35 -8.11 2.96
CA ASN A 48 0.08 -7.91 2.72
C ASN A 48 0.56 -8.52 1.40
N VAL A 49 -0.06 -9.60 0.93
CA VAL A 49 0.21 -10.16 -0.40
C VAL A 49 -0.31 -9.20 -1.49
N MET A 50 -1.52 -8.67 -1.34
CA MET A 50 -2.10 -7.72 -2.30
C MET A 50 -1.30 -6.41 -2.39
N GLN A 51 -0.81 -5.89 -1.26
CA GLN A 51 0.07 -4.71 -1.20
C GLN A 51 1.38 -4.88 -1.97
N LYS A 52 1.86 -6.12 -2.13
CA LYS A 52 3.11 -6.43 -2.85
C LYS A 52 2.90 -6.73 -4.34
N GLU A 53 1.67 -6.64 -4.84
CA GLU A 53 1.35 -6.82 -6.25
C GLU A 53 2.13 -5.81 -7.09
N SER A 54 2.86 -6.25 -8.12
CA SER A 54 3.71 -5.36 -8.93
C SER A 54 2.91 -4.48 -9.89
N ASN A 55 1.76 -4.98 -10.35
CA ASN A 55 0.86 -4.22 -11.21
C ASN A 55 0.05 -3.21 -10.37
N LEU A 56 0.35 -1.93 -10.54
CA LEU A 56 -0.25 -0.82 -9.77
C LEU A 56 -1.78 -0.79 -9.90
N ALA A 57 -2.32 -0.89 -11.12
CA ALA A 57 -3.76 -0.85 -11.36
C ALA A 57 -4.49 -2.03 -10.69
N SER A 58 -3.92 -3.24 -10.77
CA SER A 58 -4.44 -4.42 -10.08
C SER A 58 -4.34 -4.27 -8.58
N ARG A 59 -3.27 -3.68 -8.05
CA ARG A 59 -3.09 -3.44 -6.61
C ARG A 59 -4.16 -2.49 -6.10
N ILE A 60 -4.40 -1.39 -6.80
CA ILE A 60 -5.48 -0.43 -6.51
C ILE A 60 -6.82 -1.15 -6.38
N TYR A 61 -7.20 -1.95 -7.38
CA TYR A 61 -8.48 -2.67 -7.34
C TYR A 61 -8.55 -3.67 -6.17
N LYS A 62 -7.54 -4.54 -6.03
CA LYS A 62 -7.55 -5.60 -5.01
C LYS A 62 -7.56 -5.04 -3.59
N VAL A 63 -6.70 -4.07 -3.31
CA VAL A 63 -6.57 -3.48 -1.97
C VAL A 63 -7.77 -2.61 -1.64
N SER A 64 -8.27 -1.79 -2.57
CA SER A 64 -9.45 -0.95 -2.30
C SER A 64 -10.72 -1.79 -2.05
N SER A 65 -10.95 -2.85 -2.84
CA SER A 65 -12.03 -3.80 -2.59
C SER A 65 -11.88 -4.51 -1.25
N PHE A 66 -10.66 -4.96 -0.91
CA PHE A 66 -10.39 -5.58 0.39
C PHE A 66 -10.71 -4.64 1.57
N LEU A 67 -10.29 -3.37 1.50
CA LEU A 67 -10.58 -2.37 2.55
C LEU A 67 -12.09 -2.09 2.67
N HIS A 68 -12.84 -2.18 1.56
CA HIS A 68 -14.30 -2.05 1.57
C HIS A 68 -14.99 -3.26 2.18
N GLU A 69 -14.58 -4.47 1.81
CA GLU A 69 -15.14 -5.74 2.33
C GLU A 69 -14.78 -5.98 3.80
N HIS A 70 -13.62 -5.51 4.25
CA HIS A 70 -13.05 -5.79 5.56
C HIS A 70 -12.55 -4.53 6.29
N PRO A 71 -13.43 -3.54 6.57
CA PRO A 71 -13.01 -2.21 7.03
C PRO A 71 -12.39 -2.16 8.44
N LYS A 72 -12.48 -3.24 9.22
CA LYS A 72 -11.98 -3.33 10.61
C LYS A 72 -10.80 -4.29 10.78
N VAL A 73 -10.28 -4.83 9.68
CA VAL A 73 -9.26 -5.89 9.76
C VAL A 73 -7.88 -5.32 10.04
N LEU A 74 -7.59 -4.15 9.48
CA LEU A 74 -6.38 -3.39 9.74
C LEU A 74 -6.57 -2.49 10.94
N ASN A 75 -5.48 -2.19 11.62
CA ASN A 75 -5.46 -1.10 12.58
C ASN A 75 -5.53 0.25 11.83
N ARG A 76 -5.72 1.34 12.57
CA ARG A 76 -5.94 2.65 11.97
C ARG A 76 -4.72 3.14 11.19
N GLY A 77 -3.51 2.98 11.73
CA GLY A 77 -2.26 3.35 11.04
C GLY A 77 -2.07 2.58 9.75
N GLU A 78 -2.23 1.26 9.79
CA GLU A 78 -2.19 0.39 8.60
C GLU A 78 -3.24 0.81 7.54
N THR A 79 -4.41 1.29 7.98
CA THR A 79 -5.46 1.78 7.07
C THR A 79 -5.09 3.11 6.43
N VAL A 80 -4.49 4.04 7.18
CA VAL A 80 -3.96 5.31 6.65
C VAL A 80 -2.89 5.02 5.59
N ASP A 81 -1.89 4.18 5.95
CA ASP A 81 -0.80 3.80 5.05
C ASP A 81 -1.33 3.12 3.78
N ALA A 82 -2.35 2.27 3.92
CA ALA A 82 -2.98 1.62 2.78
C ALA A 82 -3.59 2.64 1.81
N TYR A 83 -4.39 3.58 2.30
CA TYR A 83 -4.99 4.61 1.45
C TYR A 83 -3.94 5.57 0.86
N TRP A 84 -2.89 5.89 1.62
CA TRP A 84 -1.78 6.71 1.14
C TRP A 84 -1.07 6.02 -0.04
N ASN A 85 -0.68 4.76 0.11
CA ASN A 85 -0.01 3.99 -0.94
C ASN A 85 -0.89 3.88 -2.20
N LEU A 86 -2.20 3.65 -2.04
CA LEU A 86 -3.12 3.61 -3.18
C LEU A 86 -3.24 4.95 -3.92
N ALA A 87 -3.12 6.06 -3.20
CA ALA A 87 -3.11 7.38 -3.80
C ALA A 87 -1.82 7.62 -4.59
N CYS A 88 -0.66 7.23 -4.04
CA CYS A 88 0.62 7.25 -4.75
C CYS A 88 0.59 6.38 -6.01
N ASP A 89 0.08 5.15 -5.92
CA ASP A 89 -0.07 4.25 -7.09
C ASP A 89 -0.91 4.90 -8.19
N SER A 90 -1.96 5.63 -7.82
CA SER A 90 -2.82 6.31 -8.77
C SER A 90 -2.10 7.48 -9.45
N ILE A 91 -1.24 8.21 -8.74
CA ILE A 91 -0.38 9.26 -9.32
C ILE A 91 0.64 8.68 -10.30
N ASP A 92 1.30 7.58 -9.94
CA ASP A 92 2.29 6.94 -10.81
C ASP A 92 1.67 6.49 -12.14
N ILE A 93 0.47 5.90 -12.10
CA ILE A 93 -0.24 5.53 -13.32
C ILE A 93 -0.66 6.78 -14.11
N ARG A 94 -1.22 7.80 -13.44
CA ARG A 94 -1.59 9.07 -14.09
C ARG A 94 -0.42 9.67 -14.86
N ASP A 95 0.77 9.72 -14.28
CA ASP A 95 1.95 10.31 -14.90
C ASP A 95 2.42 9.50 -16.13
N SER A 96 2.33 8.17 -16.04
CA SER A 96 2.54 7.28 -17.18
C SER A 96 1.54 7.54 -18.31
N GLU A 97 0.25 7.66 -17.98
CA GLU A 97 -0.82 7.92 -18.96
C GLU A 97 -0.70 9.31 -19.59
N TRP A 98 -0.32 10.34 -18.82
CA TRP A 98 -0.02 11.66 -19.37
C TRP A 98 1.15 11.65 -20.34
N SER A 99 2.21 10.92 -20.02
CA SER A 99 3.38 10.76 -20.89
C SER A 99 3.00 10.05 -22.20
N ALA A 100 2.06 9.11 -22.13
CA ALA A 100 1.48 8.44 -23.29
C ALA A 100 0.41 9.27 -24.04
N LYS A 101 0.12 10.50 -23.58
CA LYS A 101 -0.92 11.39 -24.11
C LYS A 101 -2.34 10.82 -24.01
N ASN A 102 -2.59 9.91 -23.06
CA ASN A 102 -3.90 9.36 -22.75
C ASN A 102 -4.59 10.18 -21.64
N TYR A 103 -5.02 11.39 -21.99
CA TYR A 103 -5.50 12.38 -21.02
C TYR A 103 -6.76 11.94 -20.25
N CYS A 104 -7.65 11.15 -20.86
CA CYS A 104 -8.86 10.67 -20.21
C CYS A 104 -8.54 9.69 -19.06
N MET A 105 -7.64 8.74 -19.31
CA MET A 105 -7.18 7.81 -18.28
C MET A 105 -6.38 8.53 -17.20
N ALA A 106 -5.51 9.46 -17.58
CA ALA A 106 -4.74 10.25 -16.62
C ALA A 106 -5.66 11.03 -15.66
N SER A 107 -6.68 11.73 -16.18
CA SER A 107 -7.65 12.44 -15.35
C SER A 107 -8.40 11.50 -14.39
N SER A 108 -8.81 10.32 -14.87
CA SER A 108 -9.50 9.32 -14.04
C SER A 108 -8.64 8.87 -12.84
N TYR A 109 -7.34 8.61 -13.07
CA TYR A 109 -6.42 8.24 -12.00
C TYR A 109 -6.07 9.41 -11.07
N ASN A 110 -6.05 10.64 -11.57
CA ASN A 110 -5.89 11.84 -10.74
C ASN A 110 -7.06 11.99 -9.75
N GLN A 111 -8.29 11.82 -10.21
CA GLN A 111 -9.48 11.85 -9.36
C GLN A 111 -9.45 10.73 -8.31
N LEU A 112 -8.97 9.55 -8.71
CA LEU A 112 -8.83 8.42 -7.80
C LEU A 112 -7.80 8.69 -6.70
N ALA A 113 -6.66 9.30 -7.04
CA ALA A 113 -5.64 9.72 -6.08
C ALA A 113 -6.22 10.69 -5.03
N ARG A 114 -6.95 11.72 -5.48
CA ARG A 114 -7.63 12.67 -4.57
C ARG A 114 -8.58 11.96 -3.61
N LYS A 115 -9.40 11.04 -4.13
CA LYS A 115 -10.33 10.25 -3.30
C LYS A 115 -9.60 9.43 -2.24
N PHE A 116 -8.49 8.80 -2.57
CA PHE A 116 -7.72 8.01 -1.61
C PHE A 116 -6.97 8.87 -0.59
N PHE A 117 -6.35 9.98 -0.99
CA PHE A 117 -5.75 10.93 -0.03
C PHE A 117 -6.80 11.49 0.93
N SER A 118 -7.98 11.86 0.44
CA SER A 118 -9.08 12.33 1.30
C SER A 118 -9.47 11.29 2.35
N LYS A 119 -9.54 10.01 1.98
CA LYS A 119 -9.80 8.91 2.92
C LYS A 119 -8.65 8.73 3.93
N ALA A 120 -7.40 8.75 3.48
CA ALA A 120 -6.24 8.68 4.37
C ALA A 120 -6.28 9.80 5.42
N LEU A 121 -6.58 11.03 4.97
CA LEU A 121 -6.71 12.19 5.83
C LEU A 121 -7.86 12.05 6.83
N GLN A 122 -9.03 11.56 6.41
CA GLN A 122 -10.16 11.33 7.32
C GLN A 122 -9.80 10.34 8.43
N VAL A 123 -9.15 9.22 8.09
CA VAL A 123 -8.70 8.24 9.08
C VAL A 123 -7.65 8.85 10.00
N HIS A 124 -6.71 9.64 9.46
CA HIS A 124 -5.68 10.32 10.25
C HIS A 124 -6.28 11.35 11.21
N LYS A 125 -7.20 12.21 10.76
CA LYS A 125 -7.92 13.17 11.62
C LYS A 125 -8.63 12.45 12.76
N TYR A 126 -9.27 11.31 12.47
CA TYR A 126 -9.90 10.50 13.51
C TYR A 126 -8.87 9.92 14.49
N CYS A 127 -7.68 9.51 14.04
CA CYS A 127 -6.59 9.07 14.93
C CYS A 127 -6.14 10.20 15.86
N LEU A 128 -5.88 11.39 15.29
CA LEU A 128 -5.48 12.57 16.06
C LEU A 128 -6.53 12.95 17.10
N ILE A 129 -7.81 13.04 16.74
CA ILE A 129 -8.90 13.37 17.68
C ILE A 129 -8.94 12.40 18.87
N THR A 130 -8.62 11.12 18.65
CA THR A 130 -8.57 10.14 19.74
C THR A 130 -7.27 10.14 20.55
N GLU A 131 -6.20 10.76 20.02
CA GLU A 131 -4.90 10.91 20.69
C GLU A 131 -4.75 12.28 21.39
N THR A 132 -5.49 13.31 20.94
CA THR A 132 -5.42 14.69 21.42
C THR A 132 -6.70 15.12 22.17
N ASP A 133 -7.09 14.36 23.19
CA ASP A 133 -7.99 14.93 24.22
C ASP A 133 -7.32 16.13 24.94
N ASP A 134 -6.01 16.39 24.73
CA ASP A 134 -5.26 17.49 25.35
C ASP A 134 -4.61 18.54 24.40
N ASP A 135 -4.61 18.42 23.06
CA ASP A 135 -3.81 19.35 22.22
C ASP A 135 -4.41 19.68 20.83
N LYS A 136 -5.51 20.46 20.82
CA LYS A 136 -6.32 20.78 19.62
C LYS A 136 -5.68 21.76 18.62
N MET A 137 -4.69 22.57 19.00
CA MET A 137 -4.22 23.69 18.16
C MET A 137 -3.32 23.31 16.96
N LYS A 138 -2.54 22.22 17.02
CA LYS A 138 -1.63 21.82 15.93
C LYS A 138 -2.33 21.14 14.75
N SER A 139 -3.56 20.65 14.97
CA SER A 139 -4.35 19.93 13.97
C SER A 139 -4.96 20.88 12.93
N GLU A 140 -5.45 22.06 13.32
CA GLU A 140 -6.13 22.97 12.37
C GLU A 140 -5.18 23.55 11.31
N GLU A 141 -3.98 23.95 11.69
CA GLU A 141 -3.00 24.57 10.78
C GLU A 141 -2.53 23.58 9.71
N PHE A 142 -2.31 22.31 10.08
CA PHE A 142 -1.98 21.25 9.13
C PHE A 142 -3.18 20.87 8.25
N GLN A 143 -4.39 20.81 8.81
CA GLN A 143 -5.60 20.57 8.04
C GLN A 143 -5.86 21.67 7.01
N GLN A 144 -5.63 22.93 7.37
CA GLN A 144 -5.70 24.06 6.44
C GLN A 144 -4.66 23.93 5.32
N LYS A 145 -3.43 23.50 5.65
CA LYS A 145 -2.38 23.31 4.65
C LYS A 145 -2.69 22.19 3.66
N VAL A 146 -3.28 21.09 4.14
CA VAL A 146 -3.74 20.00 3.26
C VAL A 146 -4.95 20.44 2.43
N GLN A 147 -5.89 21.20 3.00
CA GLN A 147 -7.01 21.74 2.25
C GLN A 147 -6.55 22.71 1.15
N GLN A 148 -5.61 23.61 1.46
CA GLN A 148 -5.00 24.51 0.47
C GLN A 148 -4.32 23.75 -0.67
N ASN A 149 -3.62 22.65 -0.35
CA ASN A 149 -3.02 21.82 -1.38
C ASN A 149 -4.08 21.12 -2.24
N LEU A 150 -5.19 20.65 -1.67
CA LEU A 150 -6.30 20.08 -2.44
C LEU A 150 -6.96 21.13 -3.35
N ASP A 151 -7.22 22.33 -2.81
CA ASP A 151 -7.82 23.43 -3.55
C ASP A 151 -6.91 23.89 -4.71
N SER A 152 -5.59 23.89 -4.51
CA SER A 152 -4.61 24.18 -5.56
C SER A 152 -4.66 23.14 -6.69
N VAL A 153 -4.79 21.86 -6.34
CA VAL A 153 -4.88 20.77 -7.33
C VAL A 153 -6.21 20.82 -8.07
N ASP A 154 -7.32 21.22 -7.42
CA ASP A 154 -8.61 21.46 -8.07
C ASP A 154 -8.52 22.63 -9.07
N ALA A 155 -7.90 23.74 -8.67
CA ALA A 155 -7.72 24.91 -9.53
C ALA A 155 -6.83 24.62 -10.76
N ASP A 156 -5.81 23.77 -10.61
CA ASP A 156 -4.96 23.36 -11.71
C ASP A 156 -5.69 22.44 -12.71
N GLU A 157 -6.62 21.60 -12.24
CA GLU A 157 -7.48 20.80 -13.12
C GLU A 157 -8.45 21.68 -13.93
N ASP A 158 -9.07 22.68 -13.31
CA ASP A 158 -9.94 23.65 -14.00
C ASP A 158 -9.19 24.43 -15.10
N LYS A 159 -7.93 24.79 -14.86
CA LYS A 159 -7.07 25.41 -15.88
C LYS A 159 -6.80 24.46 -17.04
N ILE A 160 -6.51 23.19 -16.76
CA ILE A 160 -6.26 22.18 -17.79
C ILE A 160 -7.51 21.97 -18.66
N ILE A 161 -8.69 21.84 -18.03
CA ILE A 161 -9.98 21.72 -18.75
C ILE A 161 -10.21 22.94 -19.65
N LYS A 162 -9.95 24.16 -19.15
CA LYS A 162 -10.06 25.39 -19.95
C LYS A 162 -9.08 25.41 -21.12
N MET A 163 -7.83 25.00 -20.92
CA MET A 163 -6.83 24.95 -22.00
C MET A 163 -7.18 23.94 -23.10
N GLN A 164 -7.77 22.80 -22.74
CA GLN A 164 -8.24 21.81 -23.71
C GLN A 164 -9.41 22.32 -24.56
N ASN A 165 -10.29 23.14 -23.98
CA ASN A 165 -11.42 23.74 -24.70
C ASN A 165 -11.05 24.93 -25.62
N VAL A 166 -9.85 25.51 -25.47
CA VAL A 166 -9.35 26.61 -26.33
C VAL A 166 -8.57 26.07 -27.54
N SER A 167 -8.20 24.79 -27.52
CA SER A 167 -7.45 24.14 -28.61
C SER A 167 -8.33 23.31 -29.57
N MET A 168 -9.65 23.35 -29.40
CA MET A 168 -10.67 22.83 -30.33
C MET A 168 -11.30 23.98 -31.11
#